data_AF-A0A399WP20-F1
#
_entry.id   AF-A0A399WP20-F1
#
_cell.length_a   1.000
_cell.length_b   1.000
_cell.length_c   1.000
_cell.angle_alpha   90.00
_cell.angle_beta   90.00
_cell.angle_gamma   90.00
#
_symmetry.space_group_name_H-M   'P 1'
#
loop_
_entity.id
_entity.type
_entity.pdbx_description
1 polymer ?
#
loop_
_entity_poly.entity_id
_entity_poly.type
_entity_poly.pdbx_seq_one_letter_code
_entity_poly.pdbx_strand_id
1 'polypeptide(L)' 'MEIKFSRHAKRRGKLYKIPEETVRKILAGKELIQGNQEIIENVEGFKYPLKIAVSVDDDITTVITNYPLKKGRKR' A
#
# COMPACT_ATOMS: atom_id res chain seq x y z
N MET A 1 13.62 9.14 0.35
CA MET A 1 12.46 8.34 -0.11
C MET A 1 11.27 9.21 -0.51
N GLU A 2 11.06 9.40 -1.81
CA GLU A 2 9.88 10.02 -2.41
C GLU A 2 8.80 8.95 -2.65
N ILE A 3 7.54 9.18 -2.24
CA ILE A 3 6.43 8.24 -2.47
C ILE A 3 5.52 8.74 -3.59
N LYS A 4 5.45 7.98 -4.69
CA LYS A 4 4.57 8.24 -5.83
C LYS A 4 3.42 7.25 -5.86
N PHE A 5 2.24 7.71 -6.27
CA PHE A 5 1.07 6.85 -6.45
C PHE A 5 0.77 6.71 -7.93
N SER A 6 0.75 5.46 -8.41
CA SER A 6 0.29 5.17 -9.76
C SER A 6 -1.17 5.59 -9.94
N ARG A 7 -1.59 5.81 -11.19
CA ARG A 7 -3.01 6.05 -11.52
C ARG A 7 -3.91 4.95 -10.95
N HIS A 8 -3.45 3.70 -11.01
CA HIS A 8 -4.19 2.54 -10.50
C HIS A 8 -4.33 2.62 -8.98
N ALA A 9 -3.25 2.91 -8.25
CA ALA A 9 -3.28 3.07 -6.80
C ALA A 9 -4.22 4.20 -6.35
N LYS A 10 -4.20 5.36 -7.03
CA LYS A 10 -5.13 6.46 -6.74
C LYS A 10 -6.59 6.06 -6.94
N ARG A 11 -6.88 5.36 -8.04
CA ARG A 11 -8.23 4.87 -8.34
C ARG A 11 -8.73 3.87 -7.28
N ARG A 12 -7.86 2.95 -6.85
CA ARG A 12 -8.21 1.94 -5.83
C ARG A 12 -8.39 2.56 -4.45
N GLY A 13 -7.55 3.52 -4.09
CA GLY A 13 -7.68 4.27 -2.84
C GLY A 13 -9.02 4.98 -2.75
N LYS A 14 -9.44 5.66 -3.84
CA LYS A 14 -10.80 6.26 -3.92
C LYS A 14 -11.91 5.22 -3.79
N LEU A 15 -11.81 4.08 -4.50
CA LEU A 15 -12.83 3.03 -4.47
C LEU A 15 -13.07 2.46 -3.06
N TYR A 16 -12.01 2.25 -2.29
CA TYR A 16 -12.10 1.66 -0.95
C TYR A 16 -11.99 2.68 0.17
N LYS A 17 -12.01 3.98 -0.14
CA LYS A 17 -11.86 5.05 0.84
C LYS A 17 -10.57 4.89 1.67
N ILE A 18 -9.47 4.51 1.03
CA ILE A 18 -8.13 4.46 1.62
C ILE A 18 -7.44 5.81 1.37
N PRO A 19 -7.22 6.63 2.40
CA PRO A 19 -6.46 7.87 2.26
C PRO A 19 -5.01 7.58 1.82
N GLU A 20 -4.46 8.42 0.93
CA GLU A 20 -3.04 8.31 0.56
C GLU A 20 -2.13 8.45 1.78
N GLU A 21 -2.52 9.28 2.76
CA GLU A 21 -1.79 9.45 4.02
C GLU A 21 -1.67 8.15 4.82
N THR A 22 -2.73 7.32 4.85
CA THR A 22 -2.70 6.01 5.50
C THR A 22 -1.64 5.11 4.87
N VAL A 23 -1.57 5.09 3.53
CA VAL A 23 -0.54 4.31 2.81
C VAL A 23 0.85 4.87 3.11
N ARG A 24 1.03 6.20 3.12
CA ARG A 24 2.32 6.82 3.46
C ARG A 24 2.79 6.46 4.86
N LYS A 25 1.90 6.51 5.86
CA LYS A 25 2.21 6.13 7.25
C LYS A 25 2.65 4.67 7.35
N ILE A 26 1.97 3.76 6.66
CA ILE A 26 2.35 2.34 6.63
C ILE A 26 3.74 2.17 6.02
N LEU A 27 4.01 2.82 4.88
CA LEU A 27 5.32 2.72 4.21
C LEU A 27 6.46 3.34 5.02
N ALA A 28 6.22 4.42 5.76
CA ALA A 28 7.22 5.05 6.60
C ALA A 28 7.69 4.16 7.77
N GLY A 29 6.86 3.22 8.22
CA GLY A 29 7.18 2.26 9.27
C GLY A 29 7.76 0.92 8.77
N LYS A 30 8.10 0.80 7.48
CA LYS A 30 8.63 -0.44 6.90
C LYS A 30 10.02 -0.19 6.32
N GLU A 31 10.89 -1.19 6.48
CA GLU A 31 12.14 -1.27 5.73
C GLU A 31 11.82 -1.81 4.33
N LEU A 32 11.95 -0.93 3.33
CA LEU A 32 11.62 -1.22 1.96
C LEU A 32 12.92 -1.50 1.18
N ILE A 33 12.96 -2.65 0.52
CA ILE A 33 14.11 -3.06 -0.30
C ILE A 33 13.85 -2.74 -1.78
N GLN A 34 14.94 -2.66 -2.56
CA GLN A 34 14.88 -2.39 -4.00
C GLN A 34 14.07 -3.47 -4.72
N GLY A 35 13.30 -3.04 -5.73
CA GLY A 35 12.43 -3.90 -6.53
C GLY A 35 10.98 -3.93 -6.06
N ASN A 36 10.26 -4.97 -6.49
CA ASN A 36 8.83 -5.11 -6.24
C ASN A 36 8.56 -5.87 -4.94
N GLN A 37 7.69 -5.32 -4.11
CA GLN A 37 7.32 -5.94 -2.83
C GLN A 37 5.86 -5.71 -2.48
N GLU A 38 5.31 -6.62 -1.68
CA GLU A 38 3.95 -6.59 -1.19
C GLU A 38 3.95 -6.45 0.32
N ILE A 39 3.10 -5.56 0.82
CA ILE A 39 2.93 -5.28 2.24
C ILE A 39 1.49 -5.59 2.58
N ILE A 40 1.29 -6.33 3.66
CA ILE A 40 -0.03 -6.60 4.22
C ILE A 40 -0.03 -6.06 5.64
N GLU A 41 -0.91 -5.10 5.92
CA GLU A 41 -0.97 -4.43 7.21
C GLU A 41 -2.40 -4.36 7.73
N ASN A 42 -2.58 -4.61 9.03
CA ASN A 42 -3.86 -4.41 9.69
C ASN A 42 -3.99 -2.92 10.06
N VAL A 43 -5.05 -2.28 9.59
CA VAL A 43 -5.28 -0.85 9.80
C VAL A 43 -6.62 -0.68 10.49
N GLU A 44 -6.62 0.04 11.61
CA GLU A 44 -7.85 0.38 12.32
C GLU A 44 -8.84 1.10 11.39
N GLY A 45 -10.13 0.79 11.54
CA GLY A 45 -11.19 1.29 10.66
C GLY A 45 -11.37 0.51 9.35
N PHE A 46 -10.50 -0.45 9.02
CA PHE A 46 -10.69 -1.36 7.90
C PHE A 46 -11.07 -2.76 8.38
N LYS A 47 -12.13 -3.33 7.78
CA LYS A 47 -12.60 -4.71 8.09
C LYS A 47 -11.58 -5.80 7.69
N TYR A 48 -10.71 -5.50 6.73
CA TYR A 48 -9.73 -6.44 6.20
C TYR A 48 -8.37 -5.76 6.16
N PRO A 49 -7.26 -6.51 6.28
CA PRO A 49 -5.93 -5.95 6.14
C PRO A 49 -5.78 -5.29 4.77
N LEU A 50 -5.03 -4.20 4.72
CA LEU A 50 -4.69 -3.55 3.46
C LEU A 50 -3.50 -4.26 2.83
N LYS A 51 -3.65 -4.69 1.58
CA LYS A 51 -2.55 -5.10 0.73
C LYS A 51 -2.09 -3.92 -0.11
N ILE A 52 -0.80 -3.62 -0.06
CA ILE A 52 -0.14 -2.53 -0.78
C ILE A 52 1.00 -3.15 -1.57
N ALA A 53 0.99 -2.98 -2.90
CA ALA A 53 2.11 -3.39 -3.74
C ALA A 53 2.90 -2.15 -4.13
N VAL A 54 4.22 -2.20 -3.95
CA VAL A 54 5.12 -1.09 -4.28
C VAL A 54 6.28 -1.59 -5.14
N SER A 55 6.83 -0.67 -5.93
CA SER A 55 8.11 -0.83 -6.62
C SER A 55 9.05 0.23 -6.08
N VAL A 56 10.21 -0.19 -5.60
CA VAL A 56 11.27 0.71 -5.11
C VAL A 56 12.38 0.75 -6.14
N ASP A 57 12.65 1.94 -6.64
CA ASP A 57 13.74 2.21 -7.58
C ASP A 57 14.53 3.39 -7.02
N ASP A 58 15.76 3.11 -6.57
CA ASP A 58 16.59 4.02 -5.79
C ASP A 58 15.82 4.69 -4.63
N ASP A 59 15.67 6.01 -4.68
CA ASP A 59 14.96 6.81 -3.67
C ASP A 59 13.46 6.96 -3.92
N ILE A 60 12.94 6.38 -4.99
CA ILE A 60 11.54 6.52 -5.42
C ILE A 60 10.79 5.24 -5.13
N THR A 61 9.74 5.35 -4.31
CA THR A 61 8.80 4.25 -4.09
C THR A 61 7.49 4.54 -4.78
N THR A 62 7.17 3.73 -5.78
CA THR A 62 5.93 3.81 -6.53
C THR A 62 4.91 2.82 -5.96
N VAL A 63 3.82 3.33 -5.41
CA VAL A 63 2.65 2.52 -5.04
C VAL A 63 1.93 2.10 -6.32
N ILE A 64 1.98 0.81 -6.62
CA ILE A 64 1.35 0.20 -7.80
C ILE A 64 -0.15 0.02 -7.54
N THR A 65 -0.52 -0.56 -6.39
CA THR A 65 -1.91 -0.76 -5.98
C THR A 65 -2.04 -0.78 -4.47
N ASN A 66 -3.24 -0.47 -3.97
CA ASN A 66 -3.62 -0.61 -2.56
C ASN A 66 -5.08 -1.07 -2.50
N TYR A 67 -5.41 -2.04 -1.64
CA TYR A 67 -6.78 -2.49 -1.46
C TYR A 67 -6.98 -3.33 -0.20
N PRO A 68 -8.20 -3.40 0.35
CA PRO A 68 -8.53 -4.33 1.42
C PRO A 68 -8.50 -5.78 0.91
N LEU A 69 -7.64 -6.60 1.49
CA LEU A 69 -7.43 -7.98 1.10
C LEU A 69 -8.50 -8.90 1.74
N LYS A 70 -9.70 -8.92 1.14
CA LYS A 70 -10.83 -9.78 1.58
C LYS A 70 -10.48 -11.27 1.68
N LYS A 71 -9.65 -11.77 0.76
CA LYS A 71 -9.23 -13.18 0.70
C LYS A 71 -7.95 -13.47 1.50
N GLY A 72 -7.46 -12.50 2.27
CA GLY A 72 -6.27 -12.62 3.11
C GLY A 72 -6.54 -13.26 4.48
N ARG A 73 -7.71 -13.90 4.66
CA ARG A 73 -7.88 -14.88 5.74
C ARG A 73 -6.90 -16.02 5.45
N LYS A 74 -5.74 -16.03 6.11
CA LYS A 74 -5.17 -17.31 6.53
C LYS A 74 -6.25 -17.98 7.39
N ARG A 75 -6.57 -19.23 7.07
CA ARG A 75 -7.17 -20.15 8.04
C ARG A 75 -6.23 -20.27 9.22
#